data_AF-A0A3N5GXL5-F1
#
_entry.id   AF-A0A3N5GXL5-F1
#
_cell.length_a   1.000
_cell.length_b   1.000
_cell.length_c   1.000
_cell.angle_alpha   90.00
_cell.angle_beta   90.00
_cell.angle_gamma   90.00
#
_symmetry.space_group_name_H-M   'P 1'
#
loop_
_entity.id
_entity.type
_entity.pdbx_description
1 polymer ?
#
loop_
_entity_poly.entity_id
_entity_poly.type
_entity_poly.pdbx_seq_one_letter_code
_entity_poly.pdbx_strand_id
1 'polypeptide(L)'
;DYVFALGERLYGRRIPTVVNISLGTNGHAHDGTSSICRWIDAALMTAGRCVCVAAGNAGQEAPQFAGDLGFLMGRIHASGQVAARGLETDLEWQVVGNGIADVSENELEIWYEAGDEFEVRLRSPSGVWIGPVRPGSYVENRRLASETFVSIYNQQYNVANGANRIAIILSPRLKMPVVGIEAGTWLVRVRGVEVRDGSFDAWIERDDPRPLGRIGEVDAWRFPSYFSQRSNVDRSSVSSLACGHRVISVGNCEEAAERINRSSSQGPTRDGRYKPEIAGPGTDVVAARGFSPRDRMWIGMSGTSMASPYVAGVAAHMLAREPRLTATQIVGIMRRTAQPLPGSDYRWQDAAGFGLIQPDACLAETHKPFLPVDLDKSP
;
A
#
# COMPACT_ATOMS: atom_id res chain seq x y z
N ASP A 1 3.25 -6.80 -20.56
CA ASP A 1 3.49 -6.86 -22.02
C ASP A 1 2.26 -6.68 -22.88
N TYR A 2 1.15 -7.40 -22.65
CA TYR A 2 -0.05 -7.30 -23.51
C TYR A 2 -0.51 -5.86 -23.77
N VAL A 3 -0.75 -5.06 -22.72
CA VAL A 3 -1.24 -3.68 -22.86
C VAL A 3 -0.26 -2.81 -23.65
N PHE A 4 1.05 -2.95 -23.44
CA PHE A 4 2.08 -2.21 -24.17
C PHE A 4 2.20 -2.64 -25.64
N ALA A 5 1.91 -3.89 -25.95
CA ALA A 5 1.92 -4.42 -27.32
C ALA A 5 0.58 -4.20 -28.05
N LEU A 6 -0.51 -3.99 -27.32
CA LEU A 6 -1.86 -3.87 -27.88
C LEU A 6 -1.97 -2.69 -28.84
N GLY A 7 -1.36 -1.54 -28.49
CA GLY A 7 -1.35 -0.38 -29.38
C GLY A 7 -0.67 -0.66 -30.71
N GLU A 8 0.45 -1.39 -30.69
CA GLU A 8 1.14 -1.79 -31.93
C GLU A 8 0.31 -2.76 -32.77
N ARG A 9 -0.35 -3.74 -32.13
CA ARG A 9 -1.25 -4.68 -32.81
C ARG A 9 -2.46 -4.00 -33.44
N LEU A 10 -3.07 -3.02 -32.76
CA LEU A 10 -4.29 -2.35 -33.24
C LEU A 10 -4.01 -1.27 -34.28
N TYR A 11 -2.87 -0.59 -34.19
CA TYR A 11 -2.59 0.61 -35.00
C TYR A 11 -1.38 0.49 -35.93
N GLY A 12 -0.72 -0.68 -35.98
CA GLY A 12 0.42 -0.94 -36.87
C GLY A 12 1.68 -0.11 -36.55
N ARG A 13 1.71 0.56 -35.39
CA ARG A 13 2.83 1.37 -34.92
C ARG A 13 2.87 1.38 -33.40
N ARG A 14 4.06 1.60 -32.84
CA ARG A 14 4.21 1.74 -31.40
C ARG A 14 3.44 2.96 -30.88
N ILE A 15 2.55 2.74 -29.92
CA ILE A 15 1.79 3.79 -29.24
C ILE A 15 2.32 3.97 -27.81
N PRO A 16 2.76 5.18 -27.42
CA PRO A 16 3.09 5.47 -26.02
C PRO A 16 1.90 5.14 -25.13
N THR A 17 2.16 4.49 -24.00
CA THR A 17 1.11 3.88 -23.19
C THR A 17 1.31 4.25 -21.72
N VAL A 18 0.26 4.77 -21.10
CA VAL A 18 0.16 4.96 -19.66
C VAL A 18 -0.82 3.94 -19.11
N VAL A 19 -0.41 3.20 -18.08
CA VAL A 19 -1.27 2.28 -17.34
C VAL A 19 -1.62 2.93 -16.01
N ASN A 20 -2.90 2.98 -15.68
CA ASN A 20 -3.36 3.36 -14.34
C ASN A 20 -3.72 2.10 -13.55
N ILE A 21 -3.22 1.99 -12.32
CA ILE A 21 -3.57 0.94 -11.37
C ILE A 21 -4.18 1.61 -10.13
N SER A 22 -5.51 1.73 -10.13
CA SER A 22 -6.29 2.21 -8.99
C SER A 22 -6.63 1.08 -8.01
N LEU A 23 -5.64 0.24 -7.71
CA LEU A 23 -5.69 -0.93 -6.83
C LEU A 23 -4.36 -1.02 -6.08
N GLY A 24 -4.37 -1.71 -4.94
CA GLY A 24 -3.17 -1.92 -4.14
C GLY A 24 -3.33 -3.13 -3.22
N THR A 25 -2.22 -3.51 -2.61
CA THR A 25 -2.12 -4.50 -1.54
C THR A 25 -1.07 -4.00 -0.54
N ASN A 26 -1.19 -4.41 0.71
CA ASN A 26 -0.26 -4.11 1.79
C ASN A 26 0.57 -5.33 2.18
N GLY A 27 0.30 -6.50 1.60
CA GLY A 27 1.17 -7.66 1.67
C GLY A 27 2.47 -7.38 0.94
N HIS A 28 3.55 -8.04 1.39
CA HIS A 28 4.93 -7.86 0.96
C HIS A 28 5.72 -6.77 1.72
N ALA A 29 7.02 -6.74 1.45
CA ALA A 29 8.09 -5.98 2.10
C ALA A 29 8.08 -4.43 2.00
N HIS A 30 7.15 -3.83 1.24
CA HIS A 30 7.07 -2.37 1.02
C HIS A 30 8.36 -1.69 0.55
N ASP A 31 9.24 -2.40 -0.15
CA ASP A 31 10.54 -1.93 -0.66
C ASP A 31 10.67 -2.07 -2.19
N GLY A 32 9.54 -2.32 -2.88
CA GLY A 32 9.51 -2.46 -4.34
C GLY A 32 10.14 -3.76 -4.87
N THR A 33 10.48 -4.71 -4.00
CA THR A 33 11.15 -5.97 -4.41
C THR A 33 10.19 -7.10 -4.77
N SER A 34 8.88 -6.90 -4.60
CA SER A 34 7.88 -7.89 -5.01
C SER A 34 8.03 -8.23 -6.48
N SER A 35 7.68 -9.47 -6.85
CA SER A 35 7.79 -9.97 -8.22
C SER A 35 7.03 -9.07 -9.21
N ILE A 36 5.85 -8.58 -8.81
CA ILE A 36 5.05 -7.66 -9.62
C ILE A 36 5.73 -6.30 -9.78
N CYS A 37 6.29 -5.71 -8.71
CA CYS A 37 7.02 -4.45 -8.79
C CYS A 37 8.24 -4.56 -9.70
N ARG A 38 9.06 -5.60 -9.53
CA ARG A 38 10.25 -5.85 -10.36
C ARG A 38 9.89 -6.03 -11.83
N TRP A 39 8.79 -6.73 -12.12
CA TRP A 39 8.32 -6.90 -13.49
C TRP A 39 7.83 -5.59 -14.10
N ILE A 40 7.04 -4.79 -13.37
CA ILE A 40 6.60 -3.46 -13.83
C ILE A 40 7.80 -2.55 -14.06
N ASP A 41 8.74 -2.49 -13.11
CA ASP A 41 9.94 -1.66 -13.21
C ASP A 41 10.80 -2.03 -14.43
N ALA A 42 10.99 -3.33 -14.70
CA ALA A 42 11.68 -3.80 -15.91
C ALA A 42 10.94 -3.35 -17.18
N ALA A 43 9.60 -3.47 -17.22
CA ALA A 43 8.81 -3.03 -18.36
C ALA A 43 8.88 -1.51 -18.58
N LEU A 44 9.05 -0.73 -17.52
CA LEU A 44 9.19 0.73 -17.53
C LEU A 44 10.61 1.24 -17.85
N MET A 45 11.55 0.34 -18.15
CA MET A 45 12.85 0.74 -18.71
C MET A 45 12.74 1.20 -20.17
N THR A 46 11.68 0.82 -20.87
CA THR A 46 11.46 1.26 -22.25
C THR A 46 10.77 2.64 -22.29
N ALA A 47 11.36 3.59 -23.01
CA ALA A 47 10.74 4.88 -23.32
C ALA A 47 9.32 4.75 -23.87
N GLY A 48 8.44 5.73 -23.61
CA GLY A 48 7.05 5.69 -24.06
C GLY A 48 6.14 4.78 -23.21
N ARG A 49 6.60 4.33 -22.05
CA ARG A 49 5.81 3.56 -21.08
C ARG A 49 5.80 4.25 -19.74
N CYS A 50 4.63 4.29 -19.12
CA CYS A 50 4.43 4.84 -17.78
C CYS A 50 3.37 4.02 -17.04
N VAL A 51 3.53 3.87 -15.71
CA VAL A 51 2.50 3.31 -14.84
C VAL A 51 2.28 4.26 -13.66
N CYS A 52 1.04 4.65 -13.44
CA CYS A 52 0.60 5.35 -12.25
C CYS A 52 -0.12 4.37 -11.32
N VAL A 53 0.17 4.42 -10.03
CA VAL A 53 -0.41 3.55 -9.01
C VAL A 53 -0.95 4.42 -7.88
N ALA A 54 -2.18 4.14 -7.46
CA ALA A 54 -2.77 4.77 -6.29
C ALA A 54 -1.92 4.45 -5.04
N ALA A 55 -1.57 5.46 -4.24
CA ALA A 55 -0.76 5.25 -3.05
C ALA A 55 -1.43 4.32 -2.02
N GLY A 56 -2.75 4.20 -2.03
CA GLY A 56 -3.52 3.42 -1.06
C GLY A 56 -4.35 4.33 -0.17
N ASN A 57 -5.39 3.74 0.44
CA ASN A 57 -6.31 4.46 1.33
C ASN A 57 -6.18 3.90 2.77
N ALA A 58 -4.95 3.78 3.27
CA ALA A 58 -4.65 3.25 4.60
C ALA A 58 -3.99 4.28 5.53
N GLY A 59 -4.13 5.57 5.21
CA GLY A 59 -3.83 6.67 6.12
C GLY A 59 -4.75 6.70 7.34
N GLN A 60 -4.48 7.57 8.31
CA GLN A 60 -5.24 7.61 9.56
C GLN A 60 -6.65 8.15 9.32
N GLU A 61 -7.63 7.32 9.65
CA GLU A 61 -9.02 7.75 9.75
C GLU A 61 -9.44 7.80 11.22
N ALA A 62 -10.23 8.81 11.56
CA ALA A 62 -10.97 8.88 12.80
C ALA A 62 -12.47 8.81 12.49
N PRO A 63 -13.30 8.24 13.39
CA PRO A 63 -14.75 8.38 13.31
C PRO A 63 -15.12 9.86 13.14
N GLN A 64 -16.00 10.17 12.18
CA GLN A 64 -16.29 11.56 11.82
C GLN A 64 -17.34 12.21 12.73
N PHE A 65 -18.19 11.41 13.38
CA PHE A 65 -19.22 11.88 14.31
C PHE A 65 -19.65 10.78 15.29
N ALA A 66 -20.34 11.16 16.37
CA ALA A 66 -20.89 10.20 17.33
C ALA A 66 -22.00 9.36 16.66
N GLY A 67 -21.82 8.03 16.61
CA GLY A 67 -22.69 7.11 15.89
C GLY A 67 -22.25 6.78 14.46
N ASP A 68 -21.13 7.35 14.01
CA ASP A 68 -20.44 6.88 12.81
C ASP A 68 -19.94 5.45 13.07
N LEU A 69 -20.44 4.47 12.32
CA LEU A 69 -19.90 3.10 12.33
C LEU A 69 -18.49 3.04 11.73
N GLY A 70 -17.99 4.17 11.18
CA GLY A 70 -16.64 4.48 10.74
C GLY A 70 -15.66 3.33 10.89
N PHE A 71 -15.43 2.61 9.79
CA PHE A 71 -14.46 1.54 9.78
C PHE A 71 -13.07 2.15 9.88
N LEU A 72 -12.26 1.69 10.82
CA LEU A 72 -10.84 2.01 10.83
C LEU A 72 -10.18 1.28 9.65
N MET A 73 -10.06 1.98 8.52
CA MET A 73 -9.39 1.47 7.31
C MET A 73 -7.87 1.71 7.30
N GLY A 74 -7.38 2.50 8.25
CA GLY A 74 -5.96 2.80 8.46
C GLY A 74 -5.32 1.93 9.55
N ARG A 75 -4.20 2.40 10.10
CA ARG A 75 -3.41 1.71 11.14
C ARG A 75 -2.93 0.31 10.77
N ILE A 76 -2.57 0.17 9.51
CA ILE A 76 -2.07 -1.08 8.95
C ILE A 76 -0.57 -1.28 9.21
N HIS A 77 0.14 -0.28 9.72
CA HIS A 77 1.59 -0.32 9.88
C HIS A 77 2.02 -0.14 11.33
N ALA A 78 3.01 -0.92 11.73
CA ALA A 78 3.74 -0.80 12.98
C ALA A 78 5.23 -1.00 12.72
N SER A 79 6.08 -0.37 13.50
CA SER A 79 7.52 -0.66 13.46
C SER A 79 8.10 -0.59 14.86
N GLY A 80 9.26 -1.20 15.05
CA GLY A 80 9.90 -1.27 16.35
C GLY A 80 11.31 -1.80 16.27
N GLN A 81 11.95 -1.87 17.45
CA GLN A 81 13.31 -2.38 17.58
C GLN A 81 13.39 -3.34 18.78
N VAL A 82 13.98 -4.52 18.57
CA VAL A 82 14.38 -5.42 19.66
C VAL A 82 15.80 -5.06 20.04
N ALA A 83 15.98 -4.44 21.22
CA ALA A 83 17.25 -3.82 21.58
C ALA A 83 18.43 -4.80 21.77
N ALA A 84 18.17 -6.06 22.13
CA ALA A 84 19.21 -7.06 22.33
C ALA A 84 18.66 -8.49 22.31
N ARG A 85 19.56 -9.47 22.21
CA ARG A 85 19.25 -10.89 22.37
C ARG A 85 18.49 -11.13 23.69
N GLY A 86 17.42 -11.92 23.60
CA GLY A 86 16.59 -12.32 24.71
C GLY A 86 15.53 -11.30 25.13
N LEU A 87 15.62 -10.04 24.67
CA LEU A 87 14.61 -9.01 24.91
C LEU A 87 13.41 -9.17 23.96
N GLU A 88 12.29 -8.60 24.39
CA GLU A 88 10.99 -8.75 23.73
C GLU A 88 10.37 -7.39 23.45
N THR A 89 9.60 -7.33 22.37
CA THR A 89 8.64 -6.26 22.11
C THR A 89 7.31 -6.85 21.67
N ASP A 90 6.24 -6.13 21.95
CA ASP A 90 4.87 -6.57 21.70
C ASP A 90 4.19 -5.64 20.70
N LEU A 91 3.50 -6.22 19.72
CA LEU A 91 2.53 -5.53 18.87
C LEU A 91 1.11 -5.97 19.28
N GLU A 92 0.22 -5.00 19.42
CA GLU A 92 -1.20 -5.22 19.70
C GLU A 92 -1.98 -5.16 18.38
N TRP A 93 -2.45 -6.32 17.93
CA TRP A 93 -3.24 -6.49 16.71
C TRP A 93 -4.71 -6.68 17.06
N GLN A 94 -5.57 -5.78 16.57
CA GLN A 94 -6.98 -5.74 16.91
C GLN A 94 -7.82 -6.40 15.81
N VAL A 95 -8.54 -7.46 16.19
CA VAL A 95 -9.59 -8.07 15.36
C VAL A 95 -10.95 -7.63 15.87
N VAL A 96 -11.80 -7.13 14.98
CA VAL A 96 -13.12 -6.59 15.35
C VAL A 96 -14.17 -7.70 15.36
N GLY A 97 -14.98 -7.73 16.42
CA GLY A 97 -16.17 -8.59 16.48
C GLY A 97 -17.22 -8.13 17.48
N ASN A 98 -17.25 -6.83 17.80
CA ASN A 98 -18.31 -6.23 18.62
C ASN A 98 -19.63 -6.23 17.83
N GLY A 99 -20.30 -7.38 17.76
CA GLY A 99 -21.60 -7.56 17.10
C GLY A 99 -21.55 -8.12 15.68
N ILE A 100 -20.35 -8.48 15.17
CA ILE A 100 -20.16 -9.09 13.86
C ILE A 100 -19.25 -10.33 13.97
N ALA A 101 -19.37 -11.23 13.01
CA ALA A 101 -18.41 -12.31 12.78
C ALA A 101 -17.53 -11.95 11.59
N ASP A 102 -16.26 -11.66 11.83
CA ASP A 102 -15.27 -11.51 10.78
C ASP A 102 -14.96 -12.88 10.16
N VAL A 103 -15.43 -13.09 8.92
CA VAL A 103 -15.28 -14.33 8.16
C VAL A 103 -14.32 -14.15 6.97
N SER A 104 -13.43 -13.16 7.03
CA SER A 104 -12.26 -13.01 6.15
C SER A 104 -10.96 -13.43 6.85
N GLU A 105 -9.96 -13.79 6.06
CA GLU A 105 -8.60 -14.01 6.58
C GLU A 105 -7.97 -12.69 6.98
N ASN A 106 -7.28 -12.69 8.11
CA ASN A 106 -6.55 -11.53 8.61
C ASN A 106 -5.06 -11.88 8.56
N GLU A 107 -4.29 -11.07 7.84
CA GLU A 107 -2.88 -11.36 7.54
C GLU A 107 -1.99 -10.22 8.07
N LEU A 108 -0.93 -10.60 8.78
CA LEU A 108 0.10 -9.70 9.29
C LEU A 108 1.47 -10.23 8.87
N GLU A 109 2.29 -9.36 8.29
CA GLU A 109 3.69 -9.66 7.97
C GLU A 109 4.63 -8.76 8.79
N ILE A 110 5.74 -9.32 9.27
CA ILE A 110 6.84 -8.59 9.90
C ILE A 110 8.10 -8.82 9.05
N TRP A 111 8.73 -7.75 8.62
CA TRP A 111 9.93 -7.74 7.79
C TRP A 111 11.11 -7.15 8.56
N TYR A 112 12.25 -7.82 8.49
CA TYR A 112 13.46 -7.42 9.19
C TYR A 112 14.71 -7.91 8.46
N GLU A 113 15.84 -7.29 8.74
CA GLU A 113 17.08 -7.55 8.00
C GLU A 113 17.65 -8.95 8.26
N ALA A 114 18.36 -9.48 7.28
CA ALA A 114 18.87 -10.85 7.29
C ALA A 114 19.88 -11.15 8.42
N GLY A 115 20.54 -10.10 8.93
CA GLY A 115 21.51 -10.21 10.02
C GLY A 115 20.88 -10.45 11.40
N ASP A 116 19.58 -10.17 11.53
CA ASP A 116 18.80 -10.38 12.75
C ASP A 116 18.07 -11.73 12.68
N GLU A 117 17.81 -12.33 13.83
CA GLU A 117 16.94 -13.50 13.97
C GLU A 117 15.93 -13.28 15.08
N PHE A 118 14.65 -13.36 14.76
CA PHE A 118 13.57 -13.22 15.74
C PHE A 118 12.77 -14.50 15.88
N GLU A 119 12.41 -14.87 17.10
CA GLU A 119 11.33 -15.83 17.37
C GLU A 119 10.04 -15.06 17.69
N VAL A 120 8.89 -15.62 17.31
CA VAL A 120 7.58 -15.00 17.54
C VAL A 120 6.69 -15.89 18.40
N ARG A 121 5.92 -15.25 19.29
CA ARG A 121 4.80 -15.86 20.01
C ARG A 121 3.54 -15.05 19.74
N LEU A 122 2.42 -15.73 19.60
CA LEU A 122 1.12 -15.10 19.42
C LEU A 122 0.24 -15.44 20.62
N ARG A 123 -0.40 -14.44 21.23
CA ARG A 123 -1.41 -14.63 22.28
C ARG A 123 -2.79 -14.33 21.72
N SER A 124 -3.73 -15.26 21.87
CA SER A 124 -5.15 -15.02 21.56
C SER A 124 -5.80 -14.07 22.58
N PRO A 125 -6.95 -13.45 22.26
CA PRO A 125 -7.76 -12.68 23.20
C PRO A 125 -8.14 -13.48 24.47
N SER A 126 -8.46 -14.76 24.31
CA SER A 126 -8.70 -15.72 25.41
C SER A 126 -7.46 -16.09 26.23
N GLY A 127 -6.28 -15.59 25.86
CA GLY A 127 -5.05 -15.72 26.64
C GLY A 127 -4.19 -16.94 26.30
N VAL A 128 -4.51 -17.68 25.24
CA VAL A 128 -3.74 -18.86 24.78
C VAL A 128 -2.49 -18.39 24.03
N TRP A 129 -1.33 -18.88 24.43
CA TRP A 129 -0.07 -18.64 23.72
C TRP A 129 0.20 -19.73 22.66
N ILE A 130 0.60 -19.30 21.47
CA ILE A 130 1.10 -20.11 20.36
C ILE A 130 2.57 -19.77 20.13
N GLY A 131 3.39 -20.80 19.92
CA GLY A 131 4.84 -20.67 19.77
C GLY A 131 5.62 -20.99 21.05
N PRO A 132 6.93 -20.65 21.11
CA PRO A 132 7.65 -19.82 20.14
C PRO A 132 7.82 -20.48 18.76
N VAL A 133 7.68 -19.68 17.70
CA VAL A 133 7.99 -20.07 16.33
C VAL A 133 9.35 -19.46 15.99
N ARG A 134 10.38 -20.32 15.95
CA ARG A 134 11.77 -19.97 15.70
C ARG A 134 12.02 -19.67 14.21
N PRO A 135 13.09 -18.95 13.85
CA PRO A 135 13.52 -18.81 12.46
C PRO A 135 13.60 -20.18 11.76
N GLY A 136 13.10 -20.26 10.52
CA GLY A 136 13.05 -21.48 9.73
C GLY A 136 11.96 -22.49 10.13
N SER A 137 11.11 -22.15 11.10
CA SER A 137 10.00 -23.02 11.55
C SER A 137 8.63 -22.38 11.34
N TYR A 138 7.59 -23.20 11.50
CA TYR A 138 6.22 -22.77 11.31
C TYR A 138 5.23 -23.49 12.24
N VAL A 139 4.07 -22.88 12.41
CA VAL A 139 2.83 -23.49 12.89
C VAL A 139 1.82 -23.32 11.78
N GLU A 140 1.13 -24.37 11.37
CA GLU A 140 0.18 -24.28 10.25
C GLU A 140 -1.17 -24.86 10.66
N ASN A 141 -2.24 -24.15 10.32
CA ASN A 141 -3.64 -24.56 10.51
C ASN A 141 -3.97 -25.03 11.93
N ARG A 142 -3.34 -24.43 12.95
CA ARG A 142 -3.63 -24.76 14.34
C ARG A 142 -4.99 -24.19 14.72
N ARG A 143 -5.98 -25.06 14.91
CA ARG A 143 -7.30 -24.69 15.43
C ARG A 143 -7.24 -24.40 16.93
N LEU A 144 -7.76 -23.25 17.34
CA LEU A 144 -7.94 -22.88 18.74
C LEU A 144 -9.32 -23.29 19.26
N ALA A 145 -9.53 -23.20 20.58
CA ALA A 145 -10.83 -23.45 21.20
C ALA A 145 -11.90 -22.43 20.75
N SER A 146 -11.48 -21.23 20.34
CA SER A 146 -12.32 -20.20 19.72
C SER A 146 -12.68 -20.49 18.26
N GLU A 147 -12.27 -21.64 17.71
CA GLU A 147 -12.46 -22.05 16.30
C GLU A 147 -11.64 -21.24 15.28
N THR A 148 -10.89 -20.23 15.71
CA THR A 148 -9.91 -19.55 14.86
C THR A 148 -8.77 -20.50 14.50
N PHE A 149 -8.40 -20.51 13.23
CA PHE A 149 -7.20 -21.20 12.74
C PHE A 149 -6.04 -20.21 12.72
N VAL A 150 -4.89 -20.64 13.25
CA VAL A 150 -3.66 -19.83 13.29
C VAL A 150 -2.59 -20.53 12.47
N SER A 151 -1.99 -19.77 11.56
CA SER A 151 -0.76 -20.13 10.86
C SER A 151 0.30 -19.06 11.09
N ILE A 152 1.53 -19.47 11.38
CA ILE A 152 2.69 -18.61 11.60
C ILE A 152 3.85 -19.21 10.83
N TYR A 153 4.43 -18.46 9.90
CA TYR A 153 5.61 -18.85 9.13
C TYR A 153 6.75 -17.90 9.45
N ASN A 154 7.86 -18.39 9.99
CA ASN A 154 9.04 -17.58 10.26
C ASN A 154 10.14 -17.92 9.26
N GLN A 155 10.12 -17.22 8.12
CA GLN A 155 11.00 -17.47 6.98
C GLN A 155 12.26 -16.61 7.05
N GLN A 156 13.41 -17.24 6.80
CA GLN A 156 14.66 -16.53 6.58
C GLN A 156 14.98 -16.40 5.09
N TYR A 157 15.71 -15.34 4.72
CA TYR A 157 16.22 -15.11 3.37
C TYR A 157 15.13 -15.16 2.29
N ASN A 158 14.13 -14.28 2.39
CA ASN A 158 13.07 -14.17 1.40
C ASN A 158 13.67 -13.94 0.00
N VAL A 159 13.19 -14.68 -1.00
CA VAL A 159 13.74 -14.66 -2.37
C VAL A 159 13.61 -13.31 -3.07
N ALA A 160 12.71 -12.44 -2.61
CA ALA A 160 12.48 -11.12 -3.22
C ALA A 160 13.64 -10.15 -2.96
N ASN A 161 14.15 -10.12 -1.73
CA ASN A 161 15.07 -9.08 -1.24
C ASN A 161 16.15 -9.59 -0.26
N GLY A 162 16.13 -10.86 0.14
CA GLY A 162 17.04 -11.45 1.12
C GLY A 162 16.67 -11.17 2.58
N ALA A 163 15.66 -10.33 2.86
CA ALA A 163 15.20 -10.04 4.21
C ALA A 163 14.48 -11.24 4.83
N ASN A 164 14.35 -11.23 6.16
CA ASN A 164 13.56 -12.22 6.88
C ASN A 164 12.10 -11.76 6.97
N ARG A 165 11.16 -12.71 7.00
CA ARG A 165 9.72 -12.46 7.03
C ARG A 165 9.04 -13.39 8.03
N ILE A 166 8.30 -12.82 8.97
CA ILE A 166 7.33 -13.56 9.78
C ILE A 166 5.94 -13.25 9.22
N ALA A 167 5.21 -14.28 8.79
CA ALA A 167 3.81 -14.14 8.36
C ALA A 167 2.89 -14.81 9.37
N ILE A 168 1.88 -14.08 9.85
CA ILE A 168 0.86 -14.55 10.78
C ILE A 168 -0.49 -14.44 10.07
N ILE A 169 -1.21 -15.54 9.98
CA ILE A 169 -2.51 -15.62 9.32
C ILE A 169 -3.52 -16.15 10.34
N LEU A 170 -4.60 -15.39 10.53
CA LEU A 170 -5.78 -15.82 11.25
C LEU A 170 -6.85 -16.13 10.23
N SER A 171 -7.35 -17.36 10.24
CA SER A 171 -8.43 -17.77 9.33
C SER A 171 -9.68 -18.16 10.14
N PRO A 172 -10.87 -17.75 9.69
CA PRO A 172 -12.13 -18.14 10.30
C PRO A 172 -12.43 -19.61 9.99
N ARG A 173 -13.37 -20.20 10.75
CA ARG A 173 -13.92 -21.49 10.40
C ARG A 173 -15.07 -21.32 9.42
N LEU A 174 -14.83 -21.62 8.15
CA LEU A 174 -15.85 -21.52 7.09
C LEU A 174 -16.72 -22.78 6.92
N LYS A 175 -16.42 -23.87 7.63
CA LYS A 175 -17.26 -25.09 7.65
C LYS A 175 -18.29 -25.03 8.77
N MET A 176 -19.52 -25.48 8.50
CA MET A 176 -20.63 -25.41 9.45
C MET A 176 -20.36 -26.09 10.81
N PRO A 177 -20.68 -25.45 11.96
CA PRO A 177 -21.12 -24.06 12.06
C PRO A 177 -20.00 -23.09 11.69
N VAL A 178 -20.31 -22.06 10.88
CA VAL A 178 -19.33 -21.01 10.54
C VAL A 178 -19.06 -20.17 11.79
N VAL A 179 -17.78 -19.92 12.06
CA VAL A 179 -17.32 -19.10 13.19
C VAL A 179 -16.27 -18.13 12.67
N GLY A 180 -16.47 -16.84 12.96
CA GLY A 180 -15.50 -15.81 12.62
C GLY A 180 -14.21 -15.91 13.43
N ILE A 181 -13.23 -15.07 13.09
CA ILE A 181 -12.01 -14.96 13.88
C ILE A 181 -12.33 -14.43 15.28
N GLU A 182 -11.63 -14.95 16.30
CA GLU A 182 -11.77 -14.52 17.68
C GLU A 182 -11.46 -13.03 17.81
N ALA A 183 -12.48 -12.27 18.15
CA ALA A 183 -12.37 -10.83 18.30
C ALA A 183 -11.62 -10.42 19.57
N GLY A 184 -10.99 -9.26 19.50
CA GLY A 184 -10.23 -8.66 20.58
C GLY A 184 -8.77 -8.47 20.22
N THR A 185 -7.96 -8.23 21.25
CA THR A 185 -6.53 -7.94 21.09
C THR A 185 -5.74 -9.23 21.04
N TRP A 186 -5.14 -9.47 19.88
CA TRP A 186 -4.08 -10.45 19.69
C TRP A 186 -2.72 -9.80 19.99
N LEU A 187 -1.90 -10.46 20.81
CA LEU A 187 -0.57 -9.95 21.16
C LEU A 187 0.49 -10.70 20.35
N VAL A 188 1.18 -9.98 19.46
CA VAL A 188 2.31 -10.50 18.69
C VAL A 188 3.60 -10.13 19.42
N ARG A 189 4.24 -11.12 20.03
CA ARG A 189 5.47 -10.95 20.78
C ARG A 189 6.67 -11.36 19.96
N VAL A 190 7.53 -10.40 19.64
CA VAL A 190 8.77 -10.60 18.91
C VAL A 190 9.93 -10.62 19.90
N ARG A 191 10.76 -11.66 19.86
CA ARG A 191 11.92 -11.81 20.75
C ARG A 191 13.20 -12.02 19.95
N GLY A 192 14.26 -11.32 20.36
CA GLY A 192 15.58 -11.40 19.75
C GLY A 192 16.28 -12.73 20.02
N VAL A 193 16.56 -13.50 18.99
CA VAL A 193 17.46 -14.68 19.04
C VAL A 193 18.88 -14.23 18.70
N GLU A 194 19.03 -13.52 17.59
CA GLU A 194 20.24 -12.79 17.21
C GLU A 194 19.85 -11.36 16.86
N VAL A 195 20.61 -10.40 17.37
CA VAL A 195 20.32 -8.97 17.18
C VAL A 195 21.59 -8.24 16.76
N ARG A 196 21.50 -7.58 15.60
CA ARG A 196 22.48 -6.69 14.99
C ARG A 196 21.95 -5.28 14.98
N ASP A 197 20.84 -5.07 14.27
CA ASP A 197 20.13 -3.80 14.24
C ASP A 197 18.84 -3.89 15.06
N GLY A 198 18.12 -5.02 14.95
CA GLY A 198 16.94 -5.28 15.75
C GLY A 198 15.67 -4.59 15.23
N SER A 199 15.77 -3.76 14.19
CA SER A 199 14.61 -3.07 13.62
C SER A 199 13.74 -4.00 12.80
N PHE A 200 12.43 -3.73 12.83
CA PHE A 200 11.46 -4.37 11.95
C PHE A 200 10.33 -3.41 11.61
N ASP A 201 9.68 -3.69 10.50
CA ASP A 201 8.41 -3.10 10.11
C ASP A 201 7.38 -4.20 9.94
N ALA A 202 6.12 -3.91 10.25
CA ALA A 202 5.02 -4.83 10.21
C ALA A 202 3.81 -4.23 9.51
N TRP A 203 3.20 -4.99 8.61
CA TRP A 203 2.03 -4.58 7.85
C TRP A 203 0.89 -5.58 7.98
N ILE A 204 -0.34 -5.05 8.04
CA ILE A 204 -1.58 -5.82 7.95
C ILE A 204 -2.12 -5.72 6.52
N GLU A 205 -2.47 -6.85 5.92
CA GLU A 205 -3.24 -6.84 4.68
C GLU A 205 -4.65 -6.34 4.99
N ARG A 206 -5.03 -5.22 4.38
CA ARG A 206 -6.28 -4.55 4.70
C ARG A 206 -7.42 -5.19 3.92
N ASP A 207 -8.44 -5.61 4.66
CA ASP A 207 -9.74 -5.94 4.09
C ASP A 207 -10.61 -4.70 3.85
N ASP A 208 -11.32 -4.70 2.73
CA ASP A 208 -12.38 -3.71 2.51
C ASP A 208 -13.67 -4.19 3.19
N PRO A 209 -14.23 -3.39 4.12
CA PRO A 209 -15.37 -3.80 4.91
C PRO A 209 -16.59 -4.07 4.02
N ARG A 210 -17.14 -5.28 4.12
CA ARG A 210 -18.30 -5.71 3.32
C ARG A 210 -19.19 -6.66 4.12
N PRO A 211 -20.50 -6.36 4.25
CA PRO A 211 -21.45 -7.31 4.83
C PRO A 211 -21.64 -8.50 3.89
N LEU A 212 -21.68 -9.70 4.46
CA LEU A 212 -21.83 -10.96 3.73
C LEU A 212 -23.16 -11.69 4.03
N GLY A 213 -23.95 -11.17 4.96
CA GLY A 213 -25.25 -11.71 5.36
C GLY A 213 -25.24 -12.24 6.79
N ARG A 214 -26.26 -13.00 7.17
CA ARG A 214 -26.39 -13.57 8.52
C ARG A 214 -25.95 -15.02 8.60
N ILE A 215 -25.29 -15.36 9.69
CA ILE A 215 -24.91 -16.72 10.05
C ILE A 215 -25.42 -16.98 11.48
N GLY A 216 -26.52 -17.72 11.60
CA GLY A 216 -27.19 -17.88 12.89
C GLY A 216 -27.70 -16.54 13.42
N GLU A 217 -27.22 -16.14 14.60
CA GLU A 217 -27.61 -14.88 15.27
C GLU A 217 -26.64 -13.71 15.01
N VAL A 218 -25.52 -13.95 14.30
CA VAL A 218 -24.49 -12.92 14.05
C VAL A 218 -24.47 -12.50 12.58
N ASP A 219 -24.20 -11.22 12.35
CA ASP A 219 -23.95 -10.69 11.00
C ASP A 219 -22.50 -11.04 10.60
N ALA A 220 -22.33 -11.70 9.46
CA ALA A 220 -21.03 -12.06 8.90
C ALA A 220 -20.49 -10.95 8.01
N TRP A 221 -19.21 -10.67 8.16
CA TRP A 221 -18.53 -9.57 7.49
C TRP A 221 -17.18 -10.01 6.95
N ARG A 222 -16.77 -9.38 5.85
CA ARG A 222 -15.36 -9.12 5.60
C ARG A 222 -15.00 -7.83 6.32
N PHE A 223 -13.98 -7.82 7.17
CA PHE A 223 -13.72 -6.66 8.03
C PHE A 223 -12.23 -6.41 8.28
N PRO A 224 -11.76 -5.15 8.23
CA PRO A 224 -10.36 -4.85 8.48
C PRO A 224 -9.97 -5.05 9.97
N SER A 225 -8.84 -5.73 10.20
CA SER A 225 -8.06 -5.56 11.43
C SER A 225 -7.06 -4.42 11.32
N TYR A 226 -6.53 -4.01 12.47
CA TYR A 226 -5.61 -2.88 12.58
C TYR A 226 -4.72 -2.99 13.81
N PHE A 227 -3.61 -2.26 13.83
CA PHE A 227 -2.82 -2.11 15.04
C PHE A 227 -3.50 -1.16 16.03
N SER A 228 -3.34 -1.46 17.32
CA SER A 228 -3.77 -0.53 18.39
C SER A 228 -3.01 0.80 18.28
N GLN A 229 -3.50 1.85 18.95
CA GLN A 229 -2.80 3.13 18.98
C GLN A 229 -1.40 3.04 19.59
N ARG A 230 -1.15 2.04 20.45
CA ARG A 230 0.16 1.82 21.07
C ARG A 230 1.18 1.24 20.09
N SER A 231 0.74 0.40 19.16
CA SER A 231 1.64 -0.28 18.22
C SER A 231 1.69 0.38 16.85
N ASN A 232 0.64 1.11 16.45
CA ASN A 232 0.60 1.80 15.17
C ASN A 232 1.71 2.85 15.06
N VAL A 233 2.40 2.83 13.92
CA VAL A 233 3.34 3.89 13.52
C VAL A 233 2.80 4.52 12.25
N ASP A 234 2.40 5.80 12.35
CA ASP A 234 1.76 6.53 11.25
C ASP A 234 2.77 7.01 10.19
N ARG A 235 3.27 6.06 9.41
CA ARG A 235 4.16 6.23 8.28
C ARG A 235 4.17 4.94 7.46
N SER A 236 4.80 4.95 6.29
CA SER A 236 5.08 3.74 5.51
C SER A 236 3.84 2.89 5.19
N SER A 237 2.68 3.52 5.05
CA SER A 237 1.40 2.88 4.73
C SER A 237 1.08 2.88 3.22
N VAL A 238 1.97 3.44 2.40
CA VAL A 238 1.90 3.37 0.93
C VAL A 238 1.81 1.91 0.48
N SER A 239 0.89 1.59 -0.43
CA SER A 239 0.66 0.22 -0.87
C SER A 239 1.94 -0.38 -1.47
N SER A 240 2.15 -1.67 -1.26
CA SER A 240 3.43 -2.32 -1.62
C SER A 240 3.70 -2.29 -3.13
N LEU A 241 2.63 -2.24 -3.95
CA LEU A 241 2.72 -2.06 -5.40
C LEU A 241 3.16 -0.64 -5.78
N ALA A 242 2.71 0.37 -5.04
CA ALA A 242 3.10 1.77 -5.25
C ALA A 242 4.56 2.03 -4.78
N CYS A 243 5.17 1.10 -4.05
CA CYS A 243 6.60 1.10 -3.72
C CYS A 243 7.53 0.73 -4.89
N GLY A 244 7.03 0.45 -6.10
CA GLY A 244 7.89 0.20 -7.28
C GLY A 244 8.84 1.38 -7.58
N HIS A 245 10.02 1.12 -8.14
CA HIS A 245 11.05 2.15 -8.36
C HIS A 245 10.71 3.13 -9.48
N ARG A 246 10.00 2.66 -10.52
CA ARG A 246 9.72 3.41 -11.75
C ARG A 246 8.26 3.74 -11.94
N VAL A 247 7.37 3.22 -11.10
CA VAL A 247 5.96 3.63 -11.06
C VAL A 247 5.82 5.02 -10.46
N ILE A 248 4.77 5.73 -10.86
CA ILE A 248 4.36 6.99 -10.23
C ILE A 248 3.36 6.65 -9.14
N SER A 249 3.74 6.77 -7.87
CA SER A 249 2.83 6.62 -6.74
C SER A 249 2.13 7.94 -6.46
N VAL A 250 0.80 7.89 -6.34
CA VAL A 250 -0.06 9.08 -6.32
C VAL A 250 -0.88 9.15 -5.04
N GLY A 251 -0.62 10.20 -4.25
CA GLY A 251 -1.40 10.55 -3.05
C GLY A 251 -2.69 11.32 -3.41
N ASN A 252 -3.63 11.34 -2.47
CA ASN A 252 -4.93 12.01 -2.65
C ASN A 252 -4.93 13.41 -2.02
N CYS A 253 -5.01 14.45 -2.84
CA CYS A 253 -5.23 15.82 -2.40
C CYS A 253 -6.71 16.20 -2.45
N GLU A 254 -7.19 16.81 -1.38
CA GLU A 254 -8.46 17.55 -1.32
C GLU A 254 -8.18 18.99 -1.73
N GLU A 255 -8.29 19.28 -3.02
CA GLU A 255 -7.89 20.58 -3.61
C GLU A 255 -8.65 21.76 -2.97
N ALA A 256 -9.96 21.63 -2.73
CA ALA A 256 -10.77 22.69 -2.12
C ALA A 256 -10.35 23.05 -0.69
N ALA A 257 -9.72 22.12 0.02
CA ALA A 257 -9.19 22.33 1.38
C ALA A 257 -7.66 22.50 1.41
N GLU A 258 -7.02 22.53 0.24
CA GLU A 258 -5.58 22.68 0.04
C GLU A 258 -4.72 21.74 0.93
N ARG A 259 -5.18 20.50 1.11
CA ARG A 259 -4.53 19.53 2.00
C ARG A 259 -4.62 18.10 1.47
N ILE A 260 -3.76 17.22 1.98
CA ILE A 260 -3.88 15.78 1.72
C ILE A 260 -5.09 15.21 2.45
N ASN A 261 -5.84 14.36 1.76
CA ASN A 261 -6.93 13.62 2.36
C ASN A 261 -6.37 12.65 3.40
N ARG A 262 -6.94 12.64 4.61
CA ARG A 262 -6.47 11.83 5.74
C ARG A 262 -6.36 10.33 5.45
N SER A 263 -7.19 9.81 4.54
CA SER A 263 -7.17 8.39 4.16
C SER A 263 -5.99 8.05 3.25
N SER A 264 -5.36 9.04 2.61
CA SER A 264 -4.22 8.81 1.73
C SER A 264 -3.09 8.15 2.49
N SER A 265 -2.65 7.00 1.98
CA SER A 265 -1.46 6.33 2.48
C SER A 265 -0.21 7.20 2.32
N GLN A 266 0.77 6.98 3.20
CA GLN A 266 1.94 7.84 3.36
C GLN A 266 3.23 7.02 3.27
N GLY A 267 4.31 7.69 2.89
CA GLY A 267 5.65 7.13 2.88
C GLY A 267 6.40 7.20 4.21
N PRO A 268 7.73 7.02 4.16
CA PRO A 268 8.49 6.53 3.00
C PRO A 268 8.24 5.03 2.75
N THR A 269 8.88 4.43 1.73
CA THR A 269 8.96 2.97 1.63
C THR A 269 9.79 2.38 2.78
N ARG A 270 9.77 1.06 2.99
CA ARG A 270 10.60 0.41 4.04
C ARG A 270 12.08 0.73 3.85
N ASP A 271 12.54 0.75 2.61
CA ASP A 271 13.91 1.08 2.22
C ASP A 271 14.17 2.60 2.08
N GLY A 272 13.27 3.44 2.57
CA GLY A 272 13.48 4.89 2.72
C GLY A 272 13.26 5.73 1.46
N ARG A 273 12.74 5.15 0.37
CA ARG A 273 12.44 5.91 -0.85
C ARG A 273 11.21 6.79 -0.67
N TYR A 274 11.25 7.92 -1.36
CA TYR A 274 10.23 8.97 -1.35
C TYR A 274 9.00 8.59 -2.18
N LYS A 275 8.02 7.97 -1.52
CA LYS A 275 6.72 7.55 -2.05
C LYS A 275 5.59 8.05 -1.14
N PRO A 276 4.47 8.59 -1.64
CA PRO A 276 4.17 8.85 -3.04
C PRO A 276 5.12 9.88 -3.66
N GLU A 277 5.21 9.89 -4.99
CA GLU A 277 5.97 10.92 -5.70
C GLU A 277 5.21 12.25 -5.73
N ILE A 278 3.90 12.19 -5.92
CA ILE A 278 3.10 13.36 -6.25
C ILE A 278 1.71 13.20 -5.67
N ALA A 279 1.05 14.30 -5.35
CA ALA A 279 -0.37 14.32 -5.04
C ALA A 279 -1.18 14.80 -6.25
N GLY A 280 -2.37 14.23 -6.41
CA GLY A 280 -3.36 14.66 -7.40
C GLY A 280 -4.74 14.84 -6.77
N PRO A 281 -5.65 15.56 -7.43
CA PRO A 281 -7.02 15.72 -6.95
C PRO A 281 -7.73 14.37 -6.92
N GLY A 282 -8.21 13.97 -5.75
CA GLY A 282 -8.87 12.68 -5.57
C GLY A 282 -10.02 12.69 -4.57
N THR A 283 -10.46 13.85 -4.09
CA THR A 283 -11.63 14.00 -3.21
C THR A 283 -12.80 14.63 -3.97
N ASP A 284 -13.97 14.02 -3.82
CA ASP A 284 -15.24 14.40 -4.46
C ASP A 284 -15.13 14.61 -5.97
N VAL A 285 -14.30 13.78 -6.61
CA VAL A 285 -14.09 13.81 -8.06
C VAL A 285 -15.32 13.24 -8.73
N VAL A 286 -15.98 14.07 -9.53
CA VAL A 286 -17.14 13.66 -10.33
C VAL A 286 -16.67 13.02 -11.63
N ALA A 287 -17.00 11.75 -11.82
CA ALA A 287 -16.61 10.96 -12.98
C ALA A 287 -17.76 10.10 -13.52
N ALA A 288 -17.54 9.48 -14.68
CA ALA A 288 -18.53 8.62 -15.33
C ALA A 288 -18.87 7.41 -14.44
N ARG A 289 -20.18 7.19 -14.22
CA ARG A 289 -20.70 6.07 -13.45
C ARG A 289 -20.96 4.89 -14.39
N GLY A 290 -20.10 3.87 -14.30
CA GLY A 290 -20.24 2.64 -15.08
C GLY A 290 -21.59 1.93 -14.83
N PHE A 291 -22.07 1.21 -15.85
CA PHE A 291 -23.27 0.36 -15.78
C PHE A 291 -24.54 1.05 -15.24
N SER A 292 -24.63 2.37 -15.42
CA SER A 292 -25.72 3.17 -14.86
C SER A 292 -26.73 3.60 -15.93
N PRO A 293 -28.01 3.80 -15.56
CA PRO A 293 -29.00 4.37 -16.46
C PRO A 293 -28.60 5.78 -16.94
N ARG A 294 -29.14 6.21 -18.09
CA ARG A 294 -28.77 7.48 -18.77
C ARG A 294 -29.01 8.74 -17.93
N ASP A 295 -29.88 8.69 -16.93
CA ASP A 295 -30.18 9.79 -16.02
C ASP A 295 -29.23 9.84 -14.80
N ARG A 296 -28.33 8.86 -14.64
CA ARG A 296 -27.36 8.75 -13.52
C ARG A 296 -25.95 8.44 -14.00
N MET A 297 -25.50 9.14 -15.04
CA MET A 297 -24.21 8.90 -15.69
C MET A 297 -22.99 9.41 -14.92
N TRP A 298 -23.19 10.15 -13.82
CA TRP A 298 -22.11 10.77 -13.06
C TRP A 298 -22.18 10.38 -11.59
N ILE A 299 -21.03 10.24 -10.96
CA ILE A 299 -20.90 9.97 -9.52
C ILE A 299 -19.67 10.68 -8.97
N GLY A 300 -19.81 11.32 -7.81
CA GLY A 300 -18.69 11.81 -7.03
C GLY A 300 -18.10 10.68 -6.20
N MET A 301 -16.77 10.52 -6.23
CA MET A 301 -16.06 9.54 -5.40
C MET A 301 -14.74 10.13 -4.88
N SER A 302 -14.26 9.55 -3.77
CA SER A 302 -13.05 9.98 -3.08
C SER A 302 -12.05 8.83 -2.90
N GLY A 303 -10.76 9.11 -3.05
CA GLY A 303 -9.66 8.18 -2.78
C GLY A 303 -8.45 8.37 -3.69
N THR A 304 -7.32 7.75 -3.34
CA THR A 304 -6.11 7.70 -4.21
C THR A 304 -6.40 7.04 -5.56
N SER A 305 -7.39 6.15 -5.61
CA SER A 305 -7.94 5.56 -6.84
C SER A 305 -8.49 6.59 -7.84
N MET A 306 -8.78 7.82 -7.39
CA MET A 306 -9.35 8.91 -8.21
C MET A 306 -8.25 9.92 -8.57
N ALA A 307 -7.28 10.11 -7.67
CA ALA A 307 -6.07 10.91 -7.95
C ALA A 307 -5.14 10.24 -8.98
N SER A 308 -4.91 8.93 -8.87
CA SER A 308 -4.03 8.19 -9.80
C SER A 308 -4.41 8.33 -11.28
N PRO A 309 -5.67 8.15 -11.71
CA PRO A 309 -6.05 8.31 -13.11
C PRO A 309 -5.95 9.76 -13.59
N TYR A 310 -6.12 10.76 -12.71
CA TYR A 310 -5.86 12.17 -13.06
C TYR A 310 -4.39 12.37 -13.45
N VAL A 311 -3.46 11.91 -12.61
CA VAL A 311 -2.01 11.98 -12.88
C VAL A 311 -1.63 11.15 -14.10
N ALA A 312 -2.26 9.98 -14.30
CA ALA A 312 -2.08 9.17 -15.50
C ALA A 312 -2.49 9.92 -16.78
N GLY A 313 -3.56 10.71 -16.73
CA GLY A 313 -3.97 11.59 -17.82
C GLY A 313 -2.90 12.65 -18.15
N VAL A 314 -2.31 13.28 -17.14
CA VAL A 314 -1.20 14.23 -17.33
C VAL A 314 0.00 13.54 -17.97
N ALA A 315 0.41 12.36 -17.47
CA ALA A 315 1.50 11.57 -18.07
C ALA A 315 1.19 11.18 -19.53
N ALA A 316 -0.06 10.89 -19.87
CA ALA A 316 -0.47 10.57 -21.23
C ALA A 316 -0.33 11.80 -22.15
N HIS A 317 -0.69 13.00 -21.68
CA HIS A 317 -0.46 14.23 -22.43
C HIS A 317 1.02 14.58 -22.60
N MET A 318 1.87 14.26 -21.62
CA MET A 318 3.34 14.39 -21.75
C MET A 318 3.87 13.44 -22.83
N LEU A 319 3.45 12.17 -22.82
CA LEU A 319 3.84 11.19 -23.83
C LEU A 319 3.27 11.46 -25.23
N ALA A 320 2.10 12.08 -25.32
CA ALA A 320 1.54 12.53 -26.59
C ALA A 320 2.40 13.63 -27.23
N ARG A 321 3.06 14.46 -26.40
CA ARG A 321 3.97 15.52 -26.86
C ARG A 321 5.38 15.00 -27.14
N GLU A 322 5.94 14.20 -26.24
CA GLU A 322 7.26 13.58 -26.40
C GLU A 322 7.18 12.07 -26.14
N PRO A 323 6.94 11.26 -27.19
CA PRO A 323 6.82 9.79 -27.10
C PRO A 323 8.05 9.07 -26.54
N ARG A 324 9.22 9.73 -26.53
CA ARG A 324 10.49 9.13 -26.09
C ARG A 324 10.77 9.32 -24.61
N LEU A 325 9.90 10.00 -23.85
CA LEU A 325 10.09 10.11 -22.40
C LEU A 325 10.10 8.73 -21.75
N THR A 326 11.08 8.51 -20.88
CA THR A 326 11.10 7.38 -19.95
C THR A 326 10.24 7.68 -18.73
N ALA A 327 9.77 6.63 -18.04
CA ALA A 327 9.01 6.79 -16.79
C ALA A 327 9.75 7.67 -15.76
N THR A 328 11.07 7.50 -15.64
CA THR A 328 11.91 8.31 -14.74
C THR A 328 11.98 9.78 -15.14
N GLN A 329 12.02 10.10 -16.44
CA GLN A 329 11.96 11.49 -16.91
C GLN A 329 10.58 12.11 -16.63
N ILE A 330 9.49 11.37 -16.85
CA ILE A 330 8.13 11.82 -16.53
C ILE A 330 8.03 12.18 -15.03
N VAL A 331 8.49 11.28 -14.16
CA VAL A 331 8.55 11.53 -12.71
C VAL A 331 9.41 12.76 -12.41
N GLY A 332 10.59 12.88 -13.02
CA GLY A 332 11.49 14.04 -12.80
C GLY A 332 10.85 15.37 -13.17
N ILE A 333 10.10 15.42 -14.29
CA ILE A 333 9.34 16.60 -14.70
C ILE A 333 8.26 16.91 -13.66
N MET A 334 7.41 15.93 -13.31
CA MET A 334 6.35 16.11 -12.33
C MET A 334 6.87 16.63 -10.99
N ARG A 335 7.98 16.06 -10.49
CA ARG A 335 8.63 16.50 -9.25
C ARG A 335 9.15 17.93 -9.34
N ARG A 336 9.78 18.30 -10.46
CA ARG A 336 10.32 19.65 -10.68
C ARG A 336 9.24 20.72 -10.72
N THR A 337 8.08 20.38 -11.28
CA THR A 337 6.99 21.33 -11.51
C THR A 337 5.89 21.28 -10.45
N ALA A 338 5.99 20.36 -9.49
CA ALA A 338 5.01 20.20 -8.42
C ALA A 338 4.91 21.48 -7.58
N GLN A 339 3.70 21.77 -7.13
CA GLN A 339 3.43 22.89 -6.23
C GLN A 339 3.33 22.37 -4.79
N PRO A 340 4.18 22.83 -3.86
CA PRO A 340 4.01 22.52 -2.44
C PRO A 340 2.64 22.97 -1.93
N LEU A 341 2.05 22.17 -1.05
CA LEU A 341 0.84 22.56 -0.33
C LEU A 341 1.14 23.71 0.65
N PRO A 342 0.13 24.51 1.04
CA PRO A 342 0.31 25.58 2.02
C PRO A 342 1.05 25.11 3.28
N GLY A 343 2.05 25.88 3.71
CA GLY A 343 2.88 25.55 4.87
C GLY A 343 4.00 24.54 4.62
N SER A 344 4.13 23.98 3.40
CA SER A 344 5.23 23.09 3.01
C SER A 344 6.25 23.81 2.12
N ASP A 345 7.46 23.24 2.00
CA ASP A 345 8.48 23.65 1.04
C ASP A 345 8.58 22.64 -0.12
N TYR A 346 9.55 22.83 -1.03
CA TYR A 346 9.77 21.97 -2.19
C TYR A 346 10.42 20.62 -1.87
N ARG A 347 10.72 20.32 -0.60
CA ARG A 347 11.20 19.00 -0.21
C ARG A 347 10.03 18.03 -0.16
N TRP A 348 10.35 16.76 -0.37
CA TRP A 348 9.38 15.68 -0.27
C TRP A 348 8.71 15.63 1.12
N GLN A 349 7.40 15.44 1.12
CA GLN A 349 6.55 15.19 2.29
C GLN A 349 5.96 13.78 2.19
N ASP A 350 5.80 13.12 3.34
CA ASP A 350 5.34 11.73 3.44
C ASP A 350 3.98 11.44 2.78
N ALA A 351 3.03 12.36 2.84
CA ALA A 351 1.69 12.20 2.30
C ALA A 351 1.50 12.88 0.95
N ALA A 352 2.16 14.04 0.73
CA ALA A 352 1.98 14.86 -0.46
C ALA A 352 3.01 14.58 -1.57
N GLY A 353 4.04 13.79 -1.29
CA GLY A 353 5.16 13.63 -2.19
C GLY A 353 5.92 14.94 -2.38
N PHE A 354 6.27 15.27 -3.62
CA PHE A 354 6.88 16.55 -3.97
C PHE A 354 5.85 17.70 -4.10
N GLY A 355 4.56 17.44 -3.89
CA GLY A 355 3.50 18.43 -3.93
C GLY A 355 2.34 18.06 -4.87
N LEU A 356 1.45 19.02 -5.09
CA LEU A 356 0.32 18.89 -6.00
C LEU A 356 0.82 18.98 -7.45
N ILE A 357 0.37 18.04 -8.28
CA ILE A 357 0.68 18.03 -9.71
C ILE A 357 0.21 19.32 -10.40
N GLN A 358 1.03 19.84 -11.31
CA GLN A 358 0.73 21.03 -12.11
C GLN A 358 0.71 20.66 -13.59
N PRO A 359 -0.47 20.35 -14.18
CA PRO A 359 -0.57 19.84 -15.55
C PRO A 359 0.10 20.75 -16.58
N ASP A 360 -0.22 22.05 -16.58
CA ASP A 360 0.33 23.00 -17.56
C ASP A 360 1.84 23.15 -17.45
N ALA A 361 2.37 23.18 -16.22
CA ALA A 361 3.80 23.24 -15.99
C ALA A 361 4.51 21.95 -16.44
N CYS A 362 3.92 20.77 -16.20
CA CYS A 362 4.46 19.50 -16.70
C CYS A 362 4.56 19.49 -18.23
N LEU A 363 3.52 19.97 -18.91
CA LEU A 363 3.47 20.04 -20.37
C LEU A 363 4.44 21.09 -20.93
N ALA A 364 4.55 22.24 -20.28
CA ALA A 364 5.54 23.27 -20.63
C ALA A 364 6.98 22.75 -20.49
N GLU A 365 7.30 22.01 -19.42
CA GLU A 365 8.62 21.41 -19.22
C GLU A 365 8.94 20.35 -20.27
N THR A 366 7.93 19.62 -20.75
CA THR A 366 8.05 18.60 -21.81
C THR A 366 8.51 19.20 -23.15
N HIS A 367 8.35 20.52 -23.37
CA HIS A 367 8.82 21.20 -24.58
C HIS A 367 10.34 21.43 -24.63
N LYS A 368 11.05 21.30 -23.49
CA LYS A 368 12.50 21.47 -23.48
C LYS A 368 13.13 20.31 -24.25
N PRO A 369 14.03 20.57 -25.22
CA PRO A 369 14.64 19.49 -25.98
C PRO A 369 15.40 18.55 -25.05
N PHE A 370 14.92 17.31 -24.91
CA PHE A 370 15.65 16.18 -24.31
C PHE A 370 16.72 15.64 -25.27
N LEU A 371 17.33 16.54 -26.05
CA LEU A 371 18.36 16.17 -27.01
C LEU A 371 19.56 15.63 -26.23
N PRO A 372 20.23 14.56 -26.70
CA PRO A 372 21.64 14.44 -26.40
C PRO A 372 22.27 15.73 -26.92
N VAL A 373 22.96 16.47 -26.05
CA VAL A 373 23.99 17.37 -26.57
C VAL A 373 24.87 16.45 -27.39
N ASP A 374 24.94 16.66 -28.71
CA ASP A 374 26.01 16.07 -29.52
C ASP A 374 27.30 16.58 -28.89
N LEU A 375 27.87 15.80 -27.97
CA LEU A 375 29.18 16.06 -27.37
C LEU A 375 30.30 15.97 -28.43
N ASP A 376 29.97 15.54 -29.65
CA ASP A 376 30.86 15.45 -30.80
C ASP A 376 30.95 16.73 -31.65
N LYS A 377 30.25 17.82 -31.29
CA LYS A 377 30.54 19.14 -31.87
C LYS A 377 31.45 19.92 -30.96
N SER A 378 32.74 19.58 -31.03
CA SER A 378 33.83 20.49 -30.63
C SER A 378 33.86 21.71 -31.56
N PRO A 379 34.26 22.90 -31.05
CA PRO A 379 34.12 24.19 -31.73
C PRO A 379 34.88 24.33 -33.05
#